data_AF-A0A971VFR3-F1
#
_entry.id   AF-A0A971VFR3-F1
#
_cell.length_a   1.000
_cell.length_b   1.000
_cell.length_c   1.000
_cell.angle_alpha   90.00
_cell.angle_beta   90.00
_cell.angle_gamma   90.00
#
_symmetry.space_group_name_H-M   'P 1'
#
loop_
_entity.id
_entity.type
_entity.pdbx_description
1 polymer ?
#
loop_
_entity_poly.entity_id
_entity_poly.type
_entity_poly.pdbx_seq_one_letter_code
_entity_poly.pdbx_strand_id
1 'polypeptide(L)'
;PLLEDLLEAYKSGEIDASHEVKEQLASIMARNARMKPGERLSADEMTMLVARLFQCQTPGYTSSGKRVFTIIENEELEKGFK
;
A
#
# COMPACT_ATOMS: atom_id res chain seq x y z
N PRO A 1 8.52 1.46 -23.16
CA PRO A 1 7.71 2.19 -22.17
C PRO A 1 6.53 1.37 -21.68
N LEU A 2 5.95 1.69 -20.51
CA LEU A 2 4.86 0.92 -19.86
C LEU A 2 3.75 0.46 -20.81
N LEU A 3 3.43 1.25 -21.84
CA LEU A 3 2.41 0.95 -22.84
C LEU A 3 2.83 -0.15 -23.85
N GLU A 4 4.12 -0.24 -24.17
CA GLU A 4 4.69 -1.23 -25.11
C GLU A 4 4.79 -2.61 -24.47
N ASP A 5 5.29 -2.69 -23.24
CA ASP A 5 5.40 -3.95 -22.47
C ASP A 5 3.99 -4.57 -22.25
N LEU A 6 2.99 -3.70 -22.04
CA LEU A 6 1.57 -4.05 -21.91
C LEU A 6 0.97 -4.60 -23.20
N LEU A 7 1.29 -3.96 -24.33
CA LEU A 7 0.83 -4.37 -25.66
C LEU A 7 1.43 -5.71 -26.08
N GLU A 8 2.65 -5.99 -25.65
CA GLU A 8 3.33 -7.25 -25.90
C GLU A 8 2.73 -8.39 -25.07
N ALA A 9 2.48 -8.17 -23.77
CA ALA A 9 1.81 -9.13 -22.88
C ALA A 9 0.35 -9.43 -23.28
N TYR A 10 -0.38 -8.43 -23.80
CA TYR A 10 -1.72 -8.65 -24.36
C TYR A 10 -1.71 -9.52 -25.61
N LYS A 11 -0.68 -9.39 -26.46
CA LYS A 11 -0.56 -10.16 -27.71
C LYS A 11 -0.17 -11.62 -27.48
N SER A 12 0.53 -11.96 -26.40
CA SER A 12 0.96 -13.33 -26.12
C SER A 12 -0.15 -14.25 -25.56
N GLY A 13 -1.23 -13.67 -25.02
CA GLY A 13 -2.36 -14.43 -24.47
C GLY A 13 -2.04 -15.22 -23.19
N GLU A 14 -0.86 -15.00 -22.59
CA GLU A 14 -0.37 -15.72 -21.41
C GLU A 14 -0.95 -15.18 -20.08
N ILE A 15 -1.65 -14.05 -20.14
CA ILE A 15 -2.07 -13.29 -18.96
C ILE A 15 -3.47 -12.74 -19.23
N ASP A 16 -4.34 -12.68 -18.20
CA ASP A 16 -5.43 -11.70 -18.20
C ASP A 16 -4.76 -10.33 -18.12
N ALA A 17 -4.30 -9.84 -19.27
CA ALA A 17 -3.58 -8.59 -19.38
C ALA A 17 -4.37 -7.48 -18.67
N SER A 18 -5.71 -7.53 -18.72
CA SER A 18 -6.57 -6.55 -18.05
C SER A 18 -6.36 -6.51 -16.53
N HIS A 19 -6.07 -7.62 -15.87
CA HIS A 19 -5.79 -7.68 -14.44
C HIS A 19 -4.41 -7.10 -14.12
N GLU A 20 -3.37 -7.53 -14.84
CA GLU A 20 -2.01 -7.05 -14.60
C GLU A 20 -1.85 -5.57 -14.93
N VAL A 21 -2.50 -5.09 -16.00
CA VAL A 21 -2.61 -3.66 -16.32
C VAL A 21 -3.18 -2.89 -15.14
N LYS A 22 -4.27 -3.38 -14.53
CA LYS A 22 -4.93 -2.71 -13.41
C LYS A 22 -4.02 -2.65 -12.19
N GLU A 23 -3.34 -3.73 -11.85
CA GLU A 23 -2.42 -3.76 -10.71
C GLU A 23 -1.22 -2.82 -10.91
N GLN A 24 -0.60 -2.85 -12.10
CA GLN A 24 0.51 -1.97 -12.43
C GLN A 24 0.09 -0.50 -12.40
N LEU A 25 -1.07 -0.16 -12.97
CA LEU A 25 -1.61 1.20 -12.95
C LEU A 25 -1.91 1.66 -11.52
N ALA A 26 -2.57 0.81 -10.72
CA ALA A 26 -2.87 1.11 -9.31
C ALA A 26 -1.57 1.35 -8.51
N SER A 27 -0.51 0.59 -8.76
CA SER A 27 0.80 0.77 -8.14
C SER A 27 1.43 2.14 -8.47
N ILE A 28 1.34 2.57 -9.74
CA ILE A 28 1.82 3.89 -10.17
C ILE A 28 1.00 5.00 -9.52
N MET A 29 -0.32 4.88 -9.54
CA MET A 29 -1.22 5.85 -8.90
C MET A 29 -0.94 5.96 -7.40
N ALA A 30 -0.81 4.85 -6.69
CA ALA A 30 -0.48 4.84 -5.27
C ALA A 30 0.87 5.49 -4.98
N ARG A 31 1.89 5.26 -5.82
CA ARG A 31 3.21 5.91 -5.69
C ARG A 31 3.15 7.42 -5.87
N ASN A 32 2.28 7.91 -6.76
CA ASN A 32 2.11 9.35 -7.00
C ASN A 32 1.20 10.02 -5.96
N ALA A 33 0.22 9.29 -5.43
CA ALA A 33 -0.73 9.79 -4.43
C ALA A 33 -0.22 9.66 -2.98
N ARG A 34 0.96 9.07 -2.77
CA ARG A 34 1.54 8.89 -1.43
C ARG A 34 1.83 10.23 -0.75
N MET A 35 1.69 10.27 0.57
CA MET A 35 2.14 11.39 1.40
C MET A 35 3.65 11.61 1.27
N LYS A 36 4.10 12.85 1.40
CA LYS A 36 5.53 13.18 1.28
C LYS A 36 6.27 12.77 2.55
N PRO A 37 7.50 12.23 2.45
CA PRO A 37 8.32 12.01 3.63
C PRO A 37 8.51 13.30 4.42
N GLY A 38 8.29 13.24 5.74
CA GLY A 38 8.43 14.39 6.65
C GLY A 38 7.22 15.33 6.71
N GLU A 39 6.14 15.02 6.01
CA GLU A 39 4.88 15.76 6.11
C GLU A 39 4.28 15.62 7.52
N ARG A 40 3.91 16.74 8.14
CA ARG A 40 3.25 16.75 9.45
C ARG A 40 1.75 16.69 9.24
N LEU A 41 1.12 15.67 9.82
CA LEU A 41 -0.32 15.50 9.81
C LEU A 41 -0.95 16.18 11.03
N SER A 42 -2.13 16.76 10.83
CA SER A 42 -3.05 17.15 11.89
C SER A 42 -3.72 15.91 12.52
N ALA A 43 -4.36 16.09 13.67
CA ALA A 43 -5.10 15.02 14.34
C ALA A 43 -6.22 14.43 13.47
N ASP A 44 -6.93 15.28 12.73
CA ASP A 44 -8.01 14.86 11.83
C ASP A 44 -7.47 14.07 10.64
N GLU A 45 -6.34 14.49 10.06
CA GLU A 45 -5.68 13.77 8.97
C GLU A 45 -5.16 12.40 9.42
N MET A 46 -4.57 12.31 10.62
CA MET A 46 -4.15 11.03 11.20
C MET A 46 -5.34 10.08 11.40
N THR A 47 -6.45 10.61 11.92
CA THR A 47 -7.69 9.82 12.12
C THR A 47 -8.25 9.32 10.80
N MET A 48 -8.33 10.20 9.80
CA MET A 48 -8.79 9.85 8.46
C MET A 48 -7.89 8.82 7.78
N LEU A 49 -6.58 8.93 7.95
CA LEU A 49 -5.60 7.97 7.42
C LEU A 49 -5.85 6.57 7.99
N VAL A 50 -5.99 6.46 9.31
CA VAL A 50 -6.25 5.18 10.00
C VAL A 50 -7.61 4.60 9.59
N ALA A 51 -8.65 5.44 9.51
CA ALA A 51 -9.97 5.00 9.06
C ALA A 51 -9.94 4.40 7.65
N ARG A 52 -9.24 5.06 6.71
CA ARG A 52 -9.08 4.55 5.33
C ARG A 52 -8.26 3.27 5.28
N LEU A 53 -7.20 3.17 6.10
CA LEU A 53 -6.37 1.97 6.15
C LEU A 53 -7.21 0.74 6.51
N PHE A 54 -8.05 0.83 7.53
CA PHE A 54 -8.89 -0.29 7.98
C PHE A 54 -10.10 -0.58 7.09
N GLN A 55 -10.34 0.22 6.05
CA GLN A 55 -11.31 -0.08 4.99
C GLN A 55 -10.70 -0.98 3.88
N CYS A 56 -9.38 -1.14 3.84
CA CYS A 56 -8.73 -2.06 2.91
C CYS A 56 -9.02 -3.52 3.29
N GLN A 57 -9.00 -4.42 2.31
CA GLN A 57 -9.21 -5.86 2.53
C GLN A 57 -8.12 -6.49 3.42
N THR A 58 -6.87 -6.04 3.26
CA THR A 58 -5.69 -6.57 3.97
C THR A 58 -4.88 -5.43 4.61
N PRO A 59 -5.41 -4.77 5.65
CA PRO A 59 -4.81 -3.54 6.21
C PRO A 59 -3.44 -3.75 6.88
N GLY A 60 -3.12 -4.99 7.26
CA GLY A 60 -1.86 -5.33 7.92
C GLY A 60 -0.63 -5.41 7.01
N TYR A 61 -0.83 -5.49 5.68
CA TYR A 61 0.26 -5.71 4.73
C TYR A 61 0.16 -4.78 3.53
N THR A 62 1.31 -4.34 3.03
CA THR A 62 1.41 -3.69 1.72
C THR A 62 1.15 -4.71 0.61
N SER A 63 0.87 -4.24 -0.61
CA SER A 63 0.83 -5.09 -1.82
C SER A 63 2.15 -5.84 -2.09
N SER A 64 3.25 -5.44 -1.44
CA SER A 64 4.56 -6.10 -1.49
C SER A 64 4.85 -7.00 -0.27
N GLY A 65 3.88 -7.21 0.62
CA GLY A 65 3.99 -8.12 1.77
C GLY A 65 4.70 -7.53 3.00
N LYS A 66 4.97 -6.22 3.03
CA LYS A 66 5.56 -5.56 4.21
C LYS A 66 4.48 -5.24 5.24
N ARG A 67 4.78 -5.40 6.53
CA ARG A 67 3.87 -4.99 7.60
C ARG A 67 3.63 -3.48 7.58
N VAL A 68 2.36 -3.07 7.67
CA VAL A 68 1.96 -1.65 7.70
C VAL A 68 2.00 -1.08 9.10
N PHE A 69 1.53 -1.84 10.08
CA PHE A 69 1.56 -1.48 11.50
C PHE A 69 1.95 -2.70 12.34
N THR A 70 2.33 -2.45 13.58
CA THR A 70 2.50 -3.48 14.61
C THR A 70 1.72 -3.04 15.83
N ILE A 71 1.14 -4.00 16.53
CA ILE A 71 0.55 -3.78 17.85
C ILE A 71 1.63 -4.17 18.85
N ILE A 72 1.84 -3.32 19.85
CA ILE A 72 2.74 -3.60 20.97
C ILE A 72 1.86 -3.63 22.21
N GLU A 73 1.86 -4.75 22.92
CA GLU A 73 1.08 -4.87 24.15
C GLU A 73 1.76 -4.13 25.31
N ASN A 74 0.97 -3.71 26.29
CA ASN A 74 1.50 -2.99 27.45
C ASN A 74 2.59 -3.80 28.18
N GLU A 75 2.42 -5.11 28.29
CA GLU A 75 3.39 -6.01 28.92
C GLU A 75 4.73 -6.07 28.15
N GLU A 76 4.68 -5.97 26.82
CA GLU A 76 5.88 -5.90 25.97
C GLU A 76 6.57 -4.54 26.10
N LEU A 77 5.79 -3.46 26.16
CA LEU A 77 6.33 -2.13 26.43
C LEU A 77 7.04 -2.07 27.79
N GLU A 78 6.41 -2.55 28.86
CA GLU A 78 6.98 -2.53 30.21
C GLU A 78 8.30 -3.31 30.32
N LYS A 79 8.45 -4.42 29.58
CA LYS A 79 9.71 -5.16 29.52
C LYS A 79 10.83 -4.39 28.84
N GLY A 80 10.52 -3.55 27.85
CA GLY A 80 11.51 -2.76 27.10
C GLY A 80 12.06 -1.54 27.83
N PHE A 81 11.40 -1.07 28.90
CA PHE A 81 11.85 0.04 29.74
C PHE A 81 12.67 -0.39 30.96
N LYS A 82 12.84 -1.70 31.19
CA LYS A 82 13.75 -2.26 32.20
C LYS A 82 15.15 -2.46 31.62
#